data_AF-A0A3C0PJ23-F1
#
_entry.id   AF-A0A3C0PJ23-F1
#
_cell.length_a   1.000
_cell.length_b   1.000
_cell.length_c   1.000
_cell.angle_alpha   90.00
_cell.angle_beta   90.00
_cell.angle_gamma   90.00
#
_symmetry.space_group_name_H-M   'P 1'
#
loop_
_entity.id
_entity.type
_entity.pdbx_description
1 polymer ?
#
loop_
_entity_poly.entity_id
_entity_poly.type
_entity_poly.pdbx_seq_one_letter_code
_entity_poly.pdbx_strand_id
1 'polypeptide(L)'
;MSTDTFSPVEGIDIFCRFCQKILPAQLDRSIAGNGRTVDKDATFEYSCSKCGKTFCFSGNDLKEKKEPAEEMEAREYLPKNHYVIGETIVHKKFKETGLIVGKDKGSPTRILVKFEKSGLKKLVEDI
;
A
#
# COMPACT_ATOMS: atom_id res chain seq x y z
N MET A 1 11.26 15.75 21.03
CA MET A 1 11.00 14.52 20.25
C MET A 1 9.76 14.81 19.43
N SER A 2 9.93 15.03 18.13
CA SER A 2 8.82 15.30 17.23
C SER A 2 7.95 14.03 17.18
N THR A 3 6.75 14.08 17.74
CA THR A 3 5.75 13.03 17.63
C THR A 3 5.14 13.14 16.24
N ASP A 4 5.86 12.69 15.21
CA ASP A 4 5.31 12.62 13.86
C ASP A 4 4.13 11.64 13.89
N THR A 5 2.93 12.19 13.76
CA THR A 5 1.69 11.42 13.72
C THR A 5 1.52 10.94 12.29
N PHE A 6 1.75 9.65 12.06
CA PHE A 6 1.54 9.03 10.77
C PHE A 6 0.06 8.99 10.44
N SER A 7 -0.31 9.50 9.27
CA SER A 7 -1.69 9.46 8.78
C SER A 7 -1.73 8.68 7.46
N PRO A 8 -2.20 7.43 7.44
CA PRO A 8 -2.30 6.71 6.18
C PRO A 8 -3.44 7.25 5.30
N VAL A 9 -3.39 6.92 4.01
CA VAL A 9 -4.47 7.24 3.07
C VAL A 9 -5.79 6.54 3.46
N GLU A 10 -6.91 7.26 3.44
CA GLU A 10 -8.20 6.72 3.90
C GLU A 10 -8.82 5.73 2.90
N GLY A 11 -8.66 5.99 1.60
CA GLY A 11 -9.16 5.15 0.52
C GLY A 11 -8.02 4.67 -0.36
N ILE A 12 -7.97 3.36 -0.62
CA ILE A 12 -6.87 2.74 -1.36
C ILE A 12 -7.35 1.51 -2.13
N ASP A 13 -6.76 1.26 -3.29
CA ASP A 13 -6.99 0.02 -4.04
C ASP A 13 -6.13 -1.10 -3.48
N ILE A 14 -6.76 -2.21 -3.08
CA ILE A 14 -6.08 -3.41 -2.59
C ILE A 14 -6.46 -4.65 -3.39
N PHE A 15 -5.54 -5.60 -3.50
CA PHE A 15 -5.86 -6.94 -3.94
C PHE A 15 -6.59 -7.70 -2.82
N CYS A 16 -7.90 -7.81 -2.94
CA CYS A 16 -8.72 -8.53 -1.99
C CYS A 16 -8.61 -10.04 -2.24
N ARG A 17 -7.92 -10.77 -1.35
CA ARG A 17 -7.75 -12.23 -1.44
C ARG A 17 -9.08 -13.02 -1.40
N PHE A 18 -10.13 -12.44 -0.82
CA PHE A 18 -11.46 -13.06 -0.74
C PHE A 18 -12.25 -12.89 -2.04
N CYS A 19 -12.20 -11.70 -2.65
CA CYS A 19 -12.84 -11.44 -3.93
C CYS A 19 -11.99 -11.87 -5.14
N GLN A 20 -10.70 -12.14 -4.91
CA GLN A 20 -9.66 -12.38 -5.93
C GLN A 20 -9.63 -11.27 -7.00
N LYS A 21 -9.87 -10.03 -6.56
CA LYS A 21 -9.94 -8.83 -7.41
C LYS A 21 -9.33 -7.65 -6.69
N ILE A 22 -8.85 -6.69 -7.48
CA ILE A 22 -8.40 -5.39 -6.97
C ILE A 22 -9.64 -4.53 -6.79
N LEU A 23 -9.85 -4.05 -5.57
CA LEU A 23 -11.06 -3.34 -5.18
C LEU A 23 -10.69 -2.20 -4.24
N PRO A 24 -11.49 -1.12 -4.22
CA PRO A 24 -11.34 -0.08 -3.23
C PRO A 24 -11.51 -0.66 -1.83
N ALA A 25 -10.67 -0.21 -0.91
CA ALA A 25 -10.79 -0.47 0.51
C ALA A 25 -10.80 0.84 1.28
N GLN A 26 -11.43 0.81 2.45
CA GLN A 26 -11.62 1.96 3.32
C GLN A 26 -10.97 1.70 4.66
N LEU A 27 -10.19 2.67 5.13
CA LEU A 27 -9.59 2.65 6.46
C LEU A 27 -10.69 2.60 7.53
N ASP A 28 -10.62 1.60 8.40
CA ASP A 28 -11.45 1.49 9.58
C ASP A 28 -10.92 2.42 10.68
N ARG A 29 -11.70 3.45 11.00
CA ARG A 29 -11.32 4.49 11.97
C ARG A 29 -11.46 4.04 13.43
N SER A 30 -12.00 2.84 13.67
CA SER A 30 -12.25 2.30 15.01
C SER A 30 -10.97 2.11 15.84
N ILE A 31 -9.82 1.88 15.19
CA ILE A 31 -8.53 1.68 15.88
C ILE A 31 -7.73 2.98 16.02
N ALA A 32 -7.94 3.95 15.13
CA ALA A 32 -7.28 5.27 15.19
C ALA A 32 -7.83 6.19 16.30
N GLY A 33 -9.03 5.90 16.84
CA GLY A 33 -9.73 6.76 17.79
C GLY A 33 -9.31 6.66 19.26
N ASN A 34 -8.46 5.72 19.65
CA ASN A 34 -8.22 5.39 21.07
C ASN A 34 -7.12 6.22 21.76
N GLY A 35 -6.75 7.39 21.22
CA GLY A 35 -5.76 8.28 21.84
C GLY A 35 -4.33 7.72 21.92
N ARG A 36 -4.05 6.62 21.20
CA ARG A 36 -2.67 6.13 20.99
C ARG A 36 -2.03 6.97 19.89
N THR A 37 -0.77 7.37 20.09
CA THR A 37 0.05 7.93 19.01
C THR A 37 0.02 6.98 17.83
N VAL A 38 -0.42 7.49 16.69
CA VAL A 38 -0.49 6.75 15.44
C VAL A 38 0.87 6.93 14.77
N ASP A 39 1.80 6.01 15.01
CA ASP A 39 3.12 6.00 14.37
C ASP A 39 3.15 5.01 13.19
N LYS A 40 4.28 4.94 12.47
CA LYS A 40 4.45 4.03 11.33
C LYS A 40 4.48 2.55 11.73
N ASP A 41 4.77 2.24 12.99
CA ASP A 41 4.82 0.87 13.50
C ASP A 41 3.42 0.35 13.89
N ALA A 42 2.44 1.25 14.02
CA ALA A 42 1.04 0.90 14.23
C ALA A 42 0.46 0.02 13.11
N THR A 43 -0.60 -0.71 13.47
CA THR A 43 -1.39 -1.53 12.54
C THR A 43 -2.68 -0.81 12.18
N PHE A 44 -2.97 -0.78 10.89
CA PHE A 44 -4.13 -0.13 10.30
C PHE A 44 -5.02 -1.17 9.63
N GLU A 45 -6.32 -1.03 9.86
CA GLU A 45 -7.32 -1.94 9.31
C GLU A 45 -8.04 -1.31 8.12
N TYR A 46 -8.13 -2.04 7.03
CA TYR A 46 -8.85 -1.64 5.83
C TYR A 46 -9.91 -2.65 5.51
N SER A 47 -11.14 -2.19 5.23
CA SER A 47 -12.25 -3.05 4.81
C SER A 47 -12.44 -3.00 3.30
N CYS A 48 -12.55 -4.15 2.65
CA CYS A 48 -12.88 -4.19 1.22
C CYS A 48 -14.32 -3.72 0.99
N SER A 49 -14.48 -2.72 0.12
CA SER A 49 -15.79 -2.12 -0.22
C SER A 49 -16.83 -3.11 -0.76
N LYS A 50 -16.38 -4.25 -1.33
CA LYS A 50 -17.28 -5.26 -1.91
C LYS A 50 -17.72 -6.35 -0.94
N CYS A 51 -16.78 -6.93 -0.20
CA CYS A 51 -17.06 -8.10 0.65
C CYS A 51 -17.04 -7.79 2.14
N GLY A 52 -16.68 -6.57 2.53
CA GLY A 52 -16.59 -6.13 3.92
C GLY A 52 -15.49 -6.80 4.74
N LYS A 53 -14.69 -7.70 4.16
CA LYS A 53 -13.58 -8.35 4.87
C LYS A 53 -12.44 -7.36 5.12
N THR A 54 -11.87 -7.44 6.31
CA THR A 54 -10.81 -6.55 6.80
C THR A 54 -9.41 -7.11 6.52
N PHE A 55 -8.46 -6.21 6.30
CA PHE A 55 -7.03 -6.45 6.08
C PHE A 55 -6.24 -5.57 7.04
N CYS A 56 -5.19 -6.12 7.64
CA CYS A 56 -4.31 -5.38 8.53
C CYS A 56 -2.98 -5.09 7.82
N PHE A 57 -2.54 -3.84 7.84
CA PHE A 57 -1.26 -3.40 7.30
C PHE A 57 -0.48 -2.63 8.37
N SER A 58 0.85 -2.74 8.35
CA SER A 58 1.70 -1.84 9.15
C SER A 58 1.74 -0.47 8.46
N GLY A 59 1.86 0.62 9.23
CA GLY A 59 2.08 1.96 8.67
C GLY A 59 3.30 2.03 7.76
N ASN A 60 4.36 1.26 8.06
CA ASN A 60 5.53 1.12 7.20
C ASN A 60 5.22 0.58 5.79
N ASP A 61 4.10 -0.14 5.63
CA ASP A 61 3.67 -0.70 4.34
C ASP A 61 2.63 0.17 3.64
N LEU A 62 2.23 1.32 4.21
CA LEU A 62 1.14 2.15 3.71
C LEU A 62 1.65 3.51 3.24
N LYS A 63 1.06 3.97 2.14
CA LYS A 63 1.24 5.35 1.72
C LYS A 63 0.65 6.32 2.73
N GLU A 64 1.44 7.30 3.11
CA GLU A 64 1.05 8.41 3.97
C GLU A 64 0.21 9.42 3.19
N LYS A 65 -0.81 9.98 3.84
CA LYS A 65 -1.62 11.09 3.33
C LYS A 65 -0.77 12.36 3.43
N LYS A 66 -0.08 12.71 2.34
CA LYS A 66 0.66 13.97 2.24
C LYS A 66 -0.27 15.13 1.85
N GLU A 67 0.09 16.34 2.27
CA GLU A 67 -0.54 17.57 1.79
C GLU A 67 -0.37 17.72 0.27
N PRO A 68 -1.31 18.38 -0.44
CA PRO A 68 -1.38 18.42 -1.91
C PRO A 68 -0.15 19.01 -2.62
N ALA A 69 0.85 19.52 -1.90
CA ALA A 69 2.09 20.06 -2.47
C ALA A 69 3.13 18.97 -2.86
N GLU A 70 2.93 17.71 -2.46
CA GLU A 70 3.85 16.61 -2.77
C GLU A 70 3.16 15.48 -3.54
N GLU A 71 2.90 15.70 -4.84
CA GLU A 71 2.69 14.58 -5.76
C GLU A 71 4.01 13.78 -5.84
N MET A 72 4.09 12.67 -5.11
CA MET A 72 5.19 11.73 -5.28
C MET A 72 5.13 11.15 -6.69
N GLU A 73 6.05 11.63 -7.55
CA GLU A 73 6.26 11.12 -8.89
C GLU A 73 6.52 9.61 -8.87
N ALA A 74 6.04 8.92 -9.90
CA ALA A 74 6.26 7.49 -10.04
C ALA A 74 7.76 7.19 -10.16
N ARG A 75 8.31 6.43 -9.21
CA ARG A 75 9.73 6.06 -9.25
C ARG A 75 9.96 4.74 -9.98
N GLU A 76 11.18 4.55 -10.45
CA GLU A 76 11.57 3.31 -11.10
C GLU A 76 11.59 2.12 -10.12
N TYR A 77 11.09 0.97 -10.59
CA TYR A 77 11.19 -0.29 -9.88
C TYR A 77 12.62 -0.83 -9.84
N LEU A 78 13.13 -1.13 -8.65
CA LEU A 78 14.37 -1.85 -8.37
C LEU A 78 14.12 -2.86 -7.23
N PRO A 79 14.61 -4.11 -7.33
CA PRO A 79 14.42 -5.11 -6.26
C PRO A 79 15.01 -4.74 -4.89
N LYS A 80 15.96 -3.79 -4.86
CA LYS A 80 16.62 -3.31 -3.63
C LYS A 80 15.82 -2.27 -2.85
N ASN A 81 14.78 -1.72 -3.47
CA ASN A 81 13.99 -0.65 -2.87
C ASN A 81 12.84 -1.24 -2.07
N HIS A 82 12.45 -0.54 -1.00
CA HIS A 82 11.24 -0.80 -0.24
C HIS A 82 10.07 -0.01 -0.81
N TYR A 83 8.90 -0.63 -0.98
CA TYR A 83 7.72 0.03 -1.53
C TYR A 83 6.50 -0.05 -0.61
N VAL A 84 5.57 0.89 -0.75
CA VAL A 84 4.34 0.95 0.06
C VAL A 84 3.08 0.77 -0.79
N ILE A 85 2.02 0.24 -0.19
CA ILE A 85 0.72 0.09 -0.84
C ILE A 85 0.16 1.49 -1.12
N GLY A 86 -0.38 1.69 -2.33
CA GLY A 86 -0.88 2.98 -2.82
C GLY A 86 0.18 3.82 -3.54
N GLU A 87 1.43 3.34 -3.59
CA GLU A 87 2.50 3.93 -4.36
C GLU A 87 2.43 3.49 -5.84
N THR A 88 2.87 4.39 -6.74
CA THR A 88 2.97 4.13 -8.18
C THR A 88 4.43 3.96 -8.57
N ILE A 89 4.73 2.94 -9.37
CA ILE A 89 6.08 2.62 -9.84
C ILE A 89 6.13 2.49 -11.36
N VAL A 90 7.31 2.69 -11.96
CA VAL A 90 7.58 2.44 -13.38
C VAL A 90 8.52 1.25 -13.54
N HIS A 91 8.14 0.23 -14.32
CA HIS A 91 8.97 -0.94 -14.54
C HIS A 91 9.64 -0.90 -15.92
N LYS A 92 10.94 -0.61 -16.00
CA LYS A 92 11.67 -0.43 -17.29
C LYS A 92 11.49 -1.59 -18.28
N LYS A 93 11.53 -2.84 -17.80
CA LYS A 93 11.39 -4.02 -18.67
C LYS A 93 9.98 -4.17 -19.24
N PHE A 94 8.96 -3.74 -18.50
CA PHE A 94 7.58 -3.80 -18.96
C PHE A 94 7.19 -2.53 -19.72
N LYS A 95 7.93 -1.43 -19.53
CA LYS A 95 7.62 -0.09 -20.07
C LYS A 95 6.20 0.34 -19.67
N GLU A 96 5.86 0.03 -18.42
CA GLU A 96 4.53 0.24 -17.84
C GLU A 96 4.65 0.85 -16.45
N THR A 97 3.69 1.70 -16.15
CA THR A 97 3.41 2.21 -14.81
C THR A 97 2.46 1.26 -14.11
N GLY A 98 2.63 1.08 -12.80
CA GLY A 98 1.79 0.21 -12.00
C GLY A 98 1.55 0.73 -10.59
N LEU A 99 0.38 0.43 -10.05
CA LEU A 99 -0.02 0.75 -8.68
C LEU A 99 0.26 -0.45 -7.77
N ILE A 100 0.87 -0.22 -6.61
CA ILE A 100 1.08 -1.25 -5.61
C ILE A 100 -0.22 -1.45 -4.82
N VAL A 101 -0.77 -2.65 -4.90
CA VAL A 101 -2.09 -3.02 -4.35
C VAL A 101 -1.99 -4.09 -3.25
N GLY A 102 -0.78 -4.45 -2.83
CA GLY A 102 -0.59 -5.39 -1.74
C GLY A 102 0.87 -5.78 -1.56
N LYS A 103 1.16 -6.42 -0.42
CA LYS A 103 2.47 -6.95 -0.07
C LYS A 103 2.34 -8.35 0.50
N ASP A 104 3.36 -9.17 0.29
CA ASP A 104 3.50 -10.53 0.80
C ASP A 104 4.85 -10.63 1.50
N LYS A 105 4.83 -10.72 2.84
CA LYS A 105 6.01 -10.73 3.73
C LYS A 105 6.72 -12.09 3.77
N GLY A 106 6.78 -12.79 2.63
CA GLY A 106 7.57 -14.00 2.48
C GLY A 106 9.08 -13.72 2.48
N SER A 107 9.89 -14.76 2.28
CA SER A 107 11.33 -14.62 2.04
C SER A 107 11.65 -15.10 0.61
N PRO A 108 12.02 -14.20 -0.33
CA PRO A 108 12.08 -12.73 -0.17
C PRO A 108 10.69 -12.09 -0.16
N THR A 109 10.62 -10.86 0.36
CA THR A 109 9.41 -10.04 0.37
C THR A 109 8.97 -9.72 -1.06
N ARG A 110 7.65 -9.66 -1.28
CA ARG A 110 7.09 -9.41 -2.61
C ARG A 110 6.00 -8.36 -2.57
N ILE A 111 5.94 -7.55 -3.61
CA ILE A 111 4.85 -6.60 -3.86
C ILE A 111 3.93 -7.13 -4.95
N LEU A 112 2.64 -6.80 -4.81
CA LEU A 112 1.61 -7.02 -5.81
C LEU A 112 1.34 -5.71 -6.53
N VAL A 113 1.60 -5.69 -7.84
CA VAL A 113 1.54 -4.49 -8.67
C VAL A 113 0.51 -4.66 -9.77
N LYS A 114 -0.45 -3.73 -9.85
CA LYS A 114 -1.40 -3.61 -10.95
C LYS A 114 -0.81 -2.73 -12.04
N PHE A 115 -0.24 -3.35 -13.07
CA PHE A 115 0.19 -2.63 -14.25
C PHE A 115 -0.99 -2.36 -15.19
N GLU A 116 -0.94 -1.22 -15.89
CA GLU A 116 -2.03 -0.74 -16.74
C GLU A 116 -2.38 -1.71 -17.89
N LYS A 117 -1.39 -2.36 -18.50
CA LYS A 117 -1.61 -3.23 -19.67
C LYS A 117 -1.45 -4.71 -19.32
N SER A 118 -0.38 -5.04 -18.60
CA SER A 118 -0.01 -6.42 -18.28
C SER A 118 -0.73 -6.99 -17.05
N GLY A 119 -1.54 -6.18 -16.37
CA GLY A 119 -2.39 -6.58 -15.25
C GLY A 119 -1.62 -6.80 -13.95
N LEU A 120 -2.13 -7.70 -13.10
CA LEU A 120 -1.53 -7.97 -11.80
C LEU A 120 -0.24 -8.80 -11.95
N LYS A 121 0.86 -8.30 -11.39
CA LYS A 121 2.16 -8.97 -11.32
C LYS A 121 2.68 -9.00 -9.89
N LYS A 122 3.55 -9.96 -9.61
CA LYS A 122 4.26 -10.09 -8.35
C LYS A 122 5.74 -9.78 -8.58
N LEU A 123 6.28 -8.81 -7.86
CA LEU A 123 7.68 -8.39 -7.94
C LEU A 123 8.37 -8.60 -6.58
N VAL A 124 9.69 -8.65 -6.56
CA VAL A 124 10.49 -8.84 -5.34
C VAL A 124 10.92 -7.46 -4.82
N GLU A 125 11.01 -7.31 -3.52
CA GLU A 125 11.60 -6.12 -2.88
C GLU A 125 12.58 -6.54 -1.77
N ASP A 126 13.37 -5.58 -1.29
CA ASP A 126 14.33 -5.72 -0.20
C ASP A 126 15.31 -6.92 -0.36
N ILE A 127 15.86 -7.11 -1.57
CA ILE A 127 16.88 -8.15 -1.88
C ILE A 127 18.22 -7.59 -2.36
#